data_AF-A0A920AMK5-F1
#
_entry.id   AF-A0A920AMK5-F1
#
_cell.length_a   1.000
_cell.length_b   1.000
_cell.length_c   1.000
_cell.angle_alpha   90.00
_cell.angle_beta   90.00
_cell.angle_gamma   90.00
#
_symmetry.space_group_name_H-M   'P 1'
#
loop_
_entity.id
_entity.type
_entity.pdbx_description
1 polymer ?
#
loop_
_entity_poly.entity_id
_entity_poly.type
_entity_poly.pdbx_seq_one_letter_code
_entity_poly.pdbx_strand_id
1 'polypeptide(L)'
;MNKAAIYFAYLCIYTTPIQLFILGWISLILFQTDNSILGYSTKAFLVENLKFFHDWIYSWFWNAYLDFWYQFPALIMTTLKIVLSTWLGFWLLKKFK
;
A
#
# COMPACT_ATOMS: atom_id res chain seq x y z
N MET A 1 -27.16 7.80 -11.38
CA MET A 1 -26.27 7.29 -10.31
C MET A 1 -25.08 6.58 -10.95
N ASN A 2 -23.85 7.09 -10.77
CA ASN A 2 -22.65 6.39 -11.23
C ASN A 2 -22.34 5.22 -10.29
N LYS A 3 -23.03 4.09 -10.49
CA LYS A 3 -22.88 2.87 -9.69
C LYS A 3 -21.42 2.41 -9.62
N ALA A 4 -20.65 2.58 -10.70
CA ALA A 4 -19.22 2.29 -10.75
C ALA A 4 -18.40 3.06 -9.69
N ALA A 5 -18.70 4.34 -9.47
CA ALA A 5 -17.99 5.15 -8.48
C ALA A 5 -18.28 4.69 -7.04
N ILE A 6 -19.53 4.26 -6.77
CA ILE A 6 -19.92 3.70 -5.47
C ILE A 6 -19.22 2.36 -5.22
N TYR A 7 -19.16 1.46 -6.22
CA TYR A 7 -18.43 0.20 -6.08
C TYR A 7 -16.93 0.42 -5.84
N PHE A 8 -16.32 1.35 -6.57
CA PHE A 8 -14.91 1.70 -6.36
C PHE A 8 -14.67 2.27 -4.96
N ALA A 9 -15.59 3.11 -4.46
CA ALA A 9 -15.51 3.66 -3.12
C ALA A 9 -15.55 2.56 -2.04
N TYR A 10 -16.42 1.57 -2.20
CA TYR A 10 -16.46 0.41 -1.31
C TYR A 10 -15.19 -0.43 -1.38
N LEU A 11 -14.60 -0.63 -2.57
CA LEU A 11 -13.32 -1.31 -2.71
C LEU A 11 -12.22 -0.58 -1.91
N CYS A 12 -12.12 0.73 -2.05
CA CYS A 12 -11.13 1.53 -1.31
C CYS A 12 -11.24 1.31 0.21
N ILE A 13 -12.45 1.38 0.76
CA ILE A 13 -12.71 1.21 2.20
C ILE A 13 -12.49 -0.24 2.64
N TYR A 14 -12.91 -1.22 1.83
CA TYR A 14 -12.82 -2.64 2.18
C TYR A 14 -11.37 -3.14 2.18
N THR A 15 -10.47 -2.50 1.42
CA THR A 15 -9.04 -2.83 1.46
C THR A 15 -8.31 -2.22 2.66
N THR A 16 -8.90 -1.26 3.38
CA THR A 16 -8.27 -0.56 4.50
C THR A 16 -7.80 -1.50 5.64
N PRO A 17 -8.57 -2.52 6.08
CA PRO A 17 -8.10 -3.45 7.12
C PRO A 17 -6.83 -4.22 6.73
N ILE A 18 -6.74 -4.65 5.46
CA ILE A 18 -5.56 -5.34 4.93
C ILE A 18 -4.37 -4.39 4.91
N GLN A 19 -4.58 -3.13 4.49
CA GLN A 19 -3.52 -2.12 4.48
C GLN A 19 -3.03 -1.79 5.91
N LEU A 20 -3.94 -1.70 6.89
CA LEU A 20 -3.58 -1.51 8.30
C LEU A 20 -2.78 -2.69 8.86
N PHE A 21 -3.13 -3.91 8.48
CA PHE A 21 -2.34 -5.09 8.83
C PHE A 21 -0.91 -5.01 8.29
N ILE A 22 -0.75 -4.65 7.01
CA ILE A 22 0.57 -4.45 6.39
C ILE A 22 1.34 -3.32 7.10
N LEU A 23 0.68 -2.22 7.45
CA LEU A 23 1.31 -1.12 8.19
C LEU A 23 1.80 -1.57 9.57
N GLY A 24 0.99 -2.35 10.30
CA GLY A 24 1.38 -2.93 11.57
C GLY A 24 2.58 -3.86 11.43
N TRP A 25 2.59 -4.70 10.40
CA TRP A 25 3.71 -5.61 10.12
C TRP A 25 5.01 -4.84 9.82
N ILE A 26 4.96 -3.85 8.93
CA ILE A 26 6.13 -2.98 8.65
C ILE A 26 6.64 -2.33 9.95
N SER A 27 5.73 -1.83 10.78
CA SER A 27 6.08 -1.22 12.06
C SER A 27 6.78 -2.22 12.99
N LEU A 28 6.26 -3.45 13.10
CA LEU A 28 6.89 -4.51 13.91
C LEU A 28 8.32 -4.83 13.45
N ILE A 29 8.55 -4.91 12.14
CA ILE A 29 9.89 -5.15 11.58
C ILE A 29 10.84 -4.00 11.97
N LEU A 30 10.38 -2.75 11.86
CA LEU A 30 11.16 -1.57 12.25
C LEU A 30 11.44 -1.52 13.76
N PHE A 31 10.54 -2.04 14.60
CA PHE A 31 10.79 -2.15 16.04
C PHE A 31 11.77 -3.27 16.41
N GLN A 32 11.84 -4.32 15.59
CA GLN A 32 12.68 -5.50 15.85
C GLN A 32 14.08 -5.40 15.22
N THR A 33 14.28 -4.47 14.30
CA THR A 33 15.51 -4.35 13.50
C THR A 33 16.07 -2.94 13.63
N ASP A 34 17.39 -2.76 13.49
CA ASP A 34 18.04 -1.43 13.46
C ASP A 34 17.77 -0.65 12.16
N ASN A 35 16.70 -0.99 11.43
CA ASN A 35 16.31 -0.34 10.18
C ASN A 35 15.71 1.03 10.46
N SER A 36 16.22 2.06 9.78
CA SER A 36 15.63 3.40 9.89
C SER A 36 14.30 3.49 9.12
N ILE A 37 13.38 4.31 9.64
CA ILE A 37 12.05 4.56 9.02
C ILE A 37 12.18 5.02 7.55
N LEU A 38 13.22 5.80 7.24
CA LEU A 38 13.47 6.32 5.89
C LEU A 38 14.33 5.38 5.02
N GLY A 39 15.11 4.49 5.64
CA GLY A 39 15.96 3.55 4.92
C GLY A 39 15.25 2.27 4.49
N TYR A 40 14.18 1.88 5.19
CA TYR A 40 13.45 0.66 4.90
C TYR A 40 12.49 0.85 3.72
N SER A 41 12.97 0.56 2.52
CA SER A 41 12.21 0.72 1.28
C SER A 41 11.08 -0.32 1.15
N THR A 42 10.07 0.02 0.36
CA THR A 42 8.97 -0.91 0.03
C THR A 42 9.51 -2.14 -0.71
N LYS A 43 10.56 -1.98 -1.53
CA LYS A 43 11.23 -3.09 -2.20
C LYS A 43 11.87 -4.06 -1.21
N ALA A 44 12.60 -3.55 -0.22
CA ALA A 44 13.21 -4.37 0.83
C ALA A 44 12.16 -5.18 1.58
N PHE A 45 11.06 -4.52 2.01
CA PHE A 45 9.93 -5.19 2.64
C PHE A 45 9.37 -6.35 1.81
N LEU A 46 9.13 -6.11 0.52
CA LEU A 46 8.59 -7.11 -0.39
C LEU A 46 9.57 -8.27 -0.62
N VAL A 47 10.86 -8.00 -0.82
CA VAL A 47 11.86 -9.06 -1.06
C VAL A 47 12.08 -9.92 0.19
N GLU A 48 12.11 -9.31 1.37
CA GLU A 48 12.39 -10.01 2.64
C GLU A 48 11.19 -10.82 3.14
N ASN A 49 9.96 -10.30 3.02
CA ASN A 49 8.78 -10.91 3.61
C ASN A 49 7.87 -11.60 2.58
N LEU A 50 7.88 -11.14 1.32
CA LEU A 50 6.94 -11.54 0.28
C LEU A 50 7.63 -11.74 -1.07
N LYS A 51 8.79 -12.42 -1.08
CA LYS A 51 9.63 -12.57 -2.29
C LYS A 51 8.86 -13.10 -3.50
N PHE A 52 8.00 -14.10 -3.28
CA PHE A 52 7.15 -14.63 -4.35
C PHE A 52 6.26 -13.56 -4.98
N PHE A 53 5.64 -12.71 -4.15
CA PHE A 53 4.77 -11.64 -4.62
C PHE A 53 5.56 -10.54 -5.33
N HIS A 54 6.76 -10.20 -4.83
CA HIS A 54 7.69 -9.31 -5.51
C HIS A 54 8.01 -9.82 -6.92
N ASP A 55 8.55 -11.03 -7.04
CA ASP A 55 9.01 -11.58 -8.31
C ASP A 55 7.84 -11.78 -9.29
N TRP A 56 6.67 -12.18 -8.76
CA TRP A 56 5.45 -12.23 -9.54
C TRP A 56 5.10 -10.84 -10.09
N ILE A 57 4.98 -9.78 -9.28
CA ILE A 57 4.67 -8.44 -9.81
C ILE A 57 5.71 -7.96 -10.85
N TYR A 58 7.00 -8.18 -10.59
CA TYR A 58 8.09 -7.79 -11.50
C TYR A 58 8.11 -8.57 -12.81
N SER A 59 7.42 -9.73 -12.91
CA SER A 59 7.30 -10.46 -14.17
C SER A 59 6.19 -9.94 -15.09
N TRP A 60 5.22 -9.17 -14.57
CA TRP A 60 4.07 -8.69 -15.33
C TRP A 60 4.09 -7.18 -15.59
N PHE A 61 4.80 -6.42 -14.75
CA PHE A 61 4.79 -4.96 -14.78
C PHE A 61 6.12 -4.38 -15.29
N TRP A 62 6.09 -3.12 -15.69
CA TRP A 62 7.31 -2.40 -16.07
C TRP A 62 8.22 -2.19 -14.84
N ASN A 63 9.36 -2.89 -14.83
CA ASN A 63 10.35 -2.84 -13.74
C ASN A 63 10.77 -1.43 -13.30
N ALA A 64 11.19 -0.56 -14.22
CA ALA A 64 11.57 0.82 -13.88
C ALA A 64 10.46 1.61 -13.17
N TYR A 65 9.19 1.38 -13.53
CA TYR A 65 8.06 2.00 -12.83
C TYR A 65 7.92 1.45 -11.40
N LEU A 66 8.06 0.13 -11.23
CA LEU A 66 8.02 -0.50 -9.91
C LEU A 66 9.19 -0.06 -9.04
N ASP A 67 10.42 -0.05 -9.57
CA ASP A 67 11.61 0.41 -8.87
C ASP A 67 11.45 1.87 -8.42
N PHE A 68 10.88 2.73 -9.27
CA PHE A 68 10.61 4.12 -8.92
C PHE A 68 9.67 4.26 -7.71
N TRP A 69 8.62 3.46 -7.63
CA TRP A 69 7.68 3.54 -6.50
C TRP A 69 8.17 2.76 -5.27
N TYR A 70 8.88 1.66 -5.46
CA TYR A 70 9.26 0.76 -4.37
C TYR A 70 10.54 1.17 -3.65
N GLN A 71 11.34 2.08 -4.22
CA GLN A 71 12.47 2.71 -3.51
C GLN A 71 12.02 3.54 -2.31
N PHE A 72 10.79 4.06 -2.31
CA PHE A 72 10.30 4.92 -1.24
C PHE A 72 10.09 4.12 0.07
N PRO A 73 10.19 4.79 1.23
CA PRO A 73 10.10 4.14 2.53
C PRO A 73 8.75 3.44 2.74
N ALA A 74 8.79 2.16 3.10
CA ALA A 74 7.63 1.27 3.16
C ALA A 74 6.55 1.81 4.10
N LEU A 75 6.96 2.28 5.29
CA LEU A 75 6.06 2.82 6.30
C LEU A 75 5.31 4.06 5.78
N ILE A 76 6.05 5.00 5.17
CA ILE A 76 5.50 6.27 4.67
C ILE A 76 4.54 5.99 3.51
N MET A 77 4.96 5.19 2.53
CA MET A 77 4.13 4.87 1.36
C MET A 77 2.86 4.14 1.75
N THR A 78 2.94 3.22 2.71
CA THR A 78 1.77 2.47 3.19
C THR A 78 0.80 3.39 3.93
N THR A 79 1.32 4.27 4.80
CA THR A 79 0.50 5.26 5.51
C THR A 79 -0.21 6.21 4.55
N LEU A 80 0.52 6.76 3.57
CA LEU A 80 -0.06 7.65 2.56
C LEU A 80 -1.15 6.95 1.75
N LYS A 81 -0.91 5.70 1.33
CA LYS A 81 -1.91 4.91 0.60
C LYS A 81 -3.17 4.71 1.43
N ILE A 82 -3.06 4.39 2.72
CA ILE A 82 -4.21 4.19 3.61
C ILE A 82 -5.04 5.46 3.75
N VAL A 83 -4.38 6.59 4.02
CA VAL A 83 -5.07 7.87 4.21
C VAL A 83 -5.78 8.28 2.93
N LEU A 84 -5.08 8.23 1.80
CA LEU A 84 -5.63 8.61 0.51
C LEU A 84 -6.77 7.67 0.06
N SER A 85 -6.58 6.35 0.17
CA SER A 85 -7.59 5.37 -0.23
C SER A 85 -8.87 5.51 0.59
N THR A 86 -8.73 5.61 1.91
CA THR A 86 -9.86 5.69 2.84
C THR A 86 -10.60 7.02 2.67
N TRP A 87 -9.87 8.13 2.55
CA TRP A 87 -10.46 9.44 2.31
C TRP A 87 -11.19 9.51 0.96
N LEU A 88 -10.57 9.01 -0.12
CA LEU A 88 -11.20 8.92 -1.44
C LEU A 88 -12.46 8.06 -1.40
N GLY A 89 -12.43 6.93 -0.70
CA GLY A 89 -13.58 6.06 -0.52
C GLY A 89 -14.76 6.79 0.14
N PHE A 90 -14.53 7.45 1.29
CA PHE A 90 -15.59 8.20 1.95
C PHE A 90 -16.08 9.40 1.13
N TRP A 91 -15.18 10.11 0.44
CA TRP A 91 -15.54 11.24 -0.41
C TRP A 91 -16.43 10.81 -1.58
N LEU A 92 -16.09 9.71 -2.26
CA LEU A 92 -16.89 9.15 -3.35
C LEU A 92 -18.27 8.71 -2.87
N LEU A 93 -18.36 8.04 -1.72
CA LEU A 93 -19.65 7.65 -1.14
C LEU A 93 -20.49 8.89 -0.85
N LYS A 94 -19.94 9.93 -0.21
CA LYS A 94 -20.67 11.16 0.09
C LYS A 94 -21.17 11.89 -1.17
N LYS A 95 -20.43 11.81 -2.27
CA LYS A 95 -20.75 12.54 -3.51
C LYS A 95 -21.80 11.82 -4.37
N PHE A 96 -21.80 10.49 -4.37
CA PHE A 96 -22.57 9.70 -5.33
C PHE A 96 -23.68 8.84 -4.72
N LYS A 97 -23.72 8.69 -3.40
CA LYS A 97 -24.81 8.05 -2.65
C LYS A 97 -25.80 9.10 -2.18
#